data_AF-A0A1H4UFX0-F1
#
_entry.id   AF-A0A1H4UFX0-F1
#
_cell.length_a   1.000
_cell.length_b   1.000
_cell.length_c   1.000
_cell.angle_alpha   90.00
_cell.angle_beta   90.00
_cell.angle_gamma   90.00
#
_symmetry.space_group_name_H-M   'P 1'
#
loop_
_entity.id
_entity.type
_entity.pdbx_description
1 polymer ?
#
loop_
_entity_poly.entity_id
_entity_poly.type
_entity_poly.pdbx_seq_one_letter_code
_entity_poly.pdbx_strand_id
1 'polypeptide(L)'
;MNTWKKYGAAGAVVLVALALASCENNAASNSEQYKKVEESAGKRQAYQPRNDVEFNNYNEAQKLYDEPNTIQWCTATWSNGSAPLFTVPIKGKLTSSSVSYYPSQELSNSDGRTYNPELRSVDGMYHGNPPAYRYGFTPGGVYVDFSGMEVMCSTQPMKFQRQDTKITYEPDPQLADAQRRAQEALKAGNPDEAQRILQEALK
;
A
#
# COMPACT_ATOMS: atom_id res chain seq x y z
N MET A 1 38.10 70.92 48.28
CA MET A 1 37.13 70.50 49.32
C MET A 1 36.66 69.11 48.99
N ASN A 2 36.86 68.20 49.94
CA ASN A 2 36.54 66.78 49.88
C ASN A 2 35.04 66.52 49.74
N THR A 3 34.68 65.43 49.08
CA THR A 3 33.81 64.39 49.68
C THR A 3 33.92 63.09 48.88
N TRP A 4 34.48 62.07 49.54
CA TRP A 4 34.36 60.65 49.20
C TRP A 4 32.92 60.17 49.44
N LYS A 5 32.43 59.20 48.65
CA LYS A 5 32.38 57.76 49.01
C LYS A 5 31.61 56.92 47.98
N LYS A 6 32.29 55.87 47.52
CA LYS A 6 31.90 54.45 47.37
C LYS A 6 30.49 54.13 46.84
N TYR A 7 30.42 53.40 45.73
CA TYR A 7 29.78 52.07 45.49
C TYR A 7 30.23 51.71 44.06
N GLY A 8 30.62 50.51 43.66
CA GLY A 8 30.20 49.16 44.00
C GLY A 8 30.28 48.39 42.67
N ALA A 9 30.79 47.16 42.69
CA ALA A 9 31.02 46.35 41.51
C ALA A 9 29.76 46.25 40.60
N ALA A 10 29.90 46.66 39.34
CA ALA A 10 29.03 46.28 38.23
C ALA A 10 30.01 46.16 37.05
N GLY A 11 30.32 44.99 36.52
CA GLY A 11 29.40 43.91 36.19
C GLY A 11 29.84 43.52 34.79
N ALA A 12 30.67 42.49 34.70
CA ALA A 12 31.04 41.88 33.44
C ALA A 12 29.79 41.25 32.82
N VAL A 13 29.01 42.05 32.09
CA VAL A 13 27.96 41.60 31.17
C VAL A 13 27.99 42.51 29.95
N VAL A 14 29.18 42.65 29.36
CA VAL A 14 29.30 43.07 27.96
C VAL A 14 29.61 41.77 27.21
N LEU A 15 28.77 41.43 26.23
CA LEU A 15 28.86 40.27 25.30
C LEU A 15 27.89 39.09 25.48
N VAL A 16 26.68 39.27 26.02
CA VAL A 16 25.60 38.27 25.82
C VAL A 16 24.33 38.84 25.13
N ALA A 17 24.13 40.15 25.14
CA ALA A 17 22.95 40.76 24.50
C ALA A 17 23.03 40.89 22.96
N LEU A 18 24.20 40.69 22.34
CA LEU A 18 24.35 40.73 20.87
C LEU A 18 24.26 39.34 20.20
N ALA A 19 24.23 38.26 20.98
CA ALA A 19 24.09 36.89 20.45
C ALA A 19 22.63 36.39 20.40
N LEU A 20 21.67 37.15 20.95
CA LEU A 20 20.24 36.80 20.92
C LEU A 20 19.44 37.54 19.84
N ALA A 21 20.03 38.51 19.14
CA ALA A 21 19.36 39.25 18.07
C ALA A 21 19.52 38.60 16.67
N SER A 22 20.23 37.48 16.54
CA SER A 22 20.40 36.76 15.26
C SER A 22 19.54 35.49 15.12
N CYS A 23 18.67 35.20 16.10
CA CYS A 23 17.74 34.05 16.03
C CYS A 23 16.28 34.45 15.71
N GLU A 24 16.02 35.68 15.26
CA GLU A 24 14.70 36.12 14.78
C GLU A 24 14.79 36.64 13.35
N ASN A 25 15.24 35.82 12.38
CA ASN A 25 15.14 36.19 10.96
C ASN A 25 15.08 34.98 10.01
N ASN A 26 14.32 33.94 10.36
CA ASN A 26 13.96 32.88 9.40
C ASN A 26 12.49 32.43 9.49
N ALA A 27 11.60 33.25 10.07
CA ALA A 27 10.15 33.01 10.07
C ALA A 27 9.41 33.77 8.95
N ALA A 28 10.14 34.43 8.04
CA ALA A 28 9.58 35.25 6.96
C ALA A 28 9.97 34.69 5.59
N SER A 29 9.47 33.51 5.22
CA SER A 29 9.42 33.08 3.81
C SER A 29 8.22 32.23 3.44
N ASN A 30 7.52 31.63 4.41
CA ASN A 30 6.43 30.69 4.09
C ASN A 30 5.03 31.30 4.22
N SER A 31 4.84 32.43 4.92
CA SER A 31 3.51 32.98 5.21
C SER A 31 2.77 33.50 3.97
N GLU A 32 3.48 34.09 2.99
CA GLU A 32 2.87 34.51 1.73
C GLU A 32 2.54 33.33 0.80
N GLN A 33 3.37 32.28 0.80
CA GLN A 33 3.09 31.05 0.06
C GLN A 33 1.88 30.33 0.65
N TYR A 34 1.77 30.23 1.97
CA TYR A 34 0.59 29.66 2.63
C TYR A 34 -0.67 30.46 2.34
N LYS A 35 -0.63 31.80 2.41
CA LYS A 35 -1.77 32.65 2.02
C LYS A 35 -2.19 32.46 0.56
N LYS A 36 -1.24 32.36 -0.37
CA LYS A 36 -1.53 32.09 -1.79
C LYS A 36 -2.12 30.70 -2.02
N VAL A 37 -1.65 29.68 -1.28
CA VAL A 37 -2.21 28.32 -1.31
C VAL A 37 -3.62 28.29 -0.72
N GLU A 38 -3.86 28.99 0.39
CA GLU A 38 -5.16 29.09 1.05
C GLU A 38 -6.19 29.85 0.20
N GLU A 39 -5.81 31.00 -0.39
CA GLU A 39 -6.64 31.73 -1.35
C GLU A 39 -6.92 30.91 -2.61
N SER A 40 -5.94 30.14 -3.09
CA SER A 40 -6.13 29.25 -4.24
C SER A 40 -7.01 28.06 -3.89
N ALA A 41 -6.91 27.51 -2.68
CA ALA A 41 -7.73 26.41 -2.19
C ALA A 41 -9.19 26.84 -1.96
N GLY A 42 -9.42 28.03 -1.41
CA GLY A 42 -10.76 28.61 -1.24
C GLY A 42 -11.48 28.92 -2.56
N LYS A 43 -10.74 29.05 -3.66
CA LYS A 43 -11.29 29.21 -5.03
C LYS A 43 -11.51 27.89 -5.76
N ARG A 44 -11.05 26.75 -5.22
CA ARG A 44 -11.29 25.43 -5.84
C ARG A 44 -12.75 25.05 -5.60
N GLN A 45 -13.47 24.77 -6.68
CA GLN A 45 -14.72 24.03 -6.56
C GLN A 45 -14.39 22.60 -6.13
N ALA A 46 -15.29 21.99 -5.36
CA ALA A 46 -15.19 20.58 -5.02
C ALA A 46 -14.99 19.79 -6.33
N TYR A 47 -13.97 18.93 -6.35
CA TYR A 47 -13.72 18.09 -7.51
C TYR A 47 -14.97 17.25 -7.78
N GLN A 48 -15.57 17.44 -8.95
CA GLN A 48 -16.63 16.59 -9.44
C GLN A 48 -16.01 15.56 -10.38
N PRO A 49 -15.99 14.26 -10.01
CA PRO A 49 -15.59 13.21 -10.92
C PRO A 49 -16.47 13.27 -12.17
N ARG A 50 -15.85 13.33 -13.35
CA ARG A 50 -16.58 13.36 -14.63
C ARG A 50 -16.63 12.00 -15.32
N ASN A 51 -15.80 11.06 -14.87
CA ASN A 51 -15.60 9.76 -15.48
C ASN A 51 -15.64 8.67 -14.41
N ASP A 52 -16.15 7.49 -14.78
CA ASP A 52 -16.23 6.32 -13.92
C ASP A 52 -14.93 5.48 -13.94
N VAL A 53 -13.76 6.14 -13.94
CA VAL A 53 -12.46 5.48 -14.11
C VAL A 53 -12.24 4.42 -13.03
N GLU A 54 -12.59 4.71 -11.78
CA GLU A 54 -12.44 3.75 -10.68
C GLU A 54 -13.35 2.53 -10.86
N PHE A 55 -14.60 2.74 -11.29
CA PHE A 55 -15.55 1.65 -11.57
C PHE A 55 -15.11 0.80 -12.77
N ASN A 56 -14.61 1.44 -13.83
CA ASN A 56 -14.07 0.74 -15.00
C ASN A 56 -12.83 -0.09 -14.64
N ASN A 57 -11.90 0.48 -13.86
CA ASN A 57 -10.74 -0.26 -13.35
C ASN A 57 -11.16 -1.44 -12.47
N TYR A 58 -12.16 -1.25 -11.61
CA TYR A 58 -12.73 -2.32 -10.81
C TYR A 58 -13.29 -3.45 -11.68
N ASN A 59 -14.07 -3.12 -12.71
CA ASN A 59 -14.65 -4.11 -13.63
C ASN A 59 -13.58 -4.87 -14.43
N GLU A 60 -12.56 -4.16 -14.93
CA GLU A 60 -11.43 -4.82 -15.61
C GLU A 60 -10.65 -5.74 -14.66
N ALA A 61 -10.47 -5.35 -13.40
CA ALA A 61 -9.88 -6.22 -12.39
C ALA A 61 -10.75 -7.47 -12.14
N GLN A 62 -12.08 -7.33 -12.04
CA GLN A 62 -12.98 -8.48 -11.89
C GLN A 62 -12.88 -9.44 -13.07
N LYS A 63 -12.80 -8.97 -14.32
CA LYS A 63 -12.64 -9.86 -15.49
C LYS A 63 -11.37 -10.71 -15.40
N LEU A 64 -10.25 -10.12 -14.98
CA LEU A 64 -9.00 -10.85 -14.77
C LEU A 64 -9.10 -11.87 -13.64
N TYR A 65 -9.86 -11.53 -12.60
CA TYR A 65 -10.10 -12.37 -11.42
C TYR A 65 -11.04 -13.54 -11.69
N ASP A 66 -12.03 -13.35 -12.56
CA ASP A 66 -12.98 -14.37 -12.97
C ASP A 66 -12.38 -15.36 -13.99
N GLU A 67 -11.21 -15.07 -14.56
CA GLU A 67 -10.52 -16.00 -15.46
C GLU A 67 -9.65 -17.01 -14.68
N PRO A 68 -10.08 -18.28 -14.55
CA PRO A 68 -9.38 -19.28 -13.74
C PRO A 68 -8.02 -19.68 -14.34
N ASN A 69 -7.72 -19.27 -15.56
CA ASN A 69 -6.48 -19.57 -16.28
C ASN A 69 -5.46 -18.43 -16.18
N THR A 70 -5.80 -17.33 -15.51
CA THR A 70 -4.86 -16.25 -15.23
C THR A 70 -3.88 -16.67 -14.13
N ILE A 71 -2.61 -16.30 -14.30
CA ILE A 71 -1.61 -16.43 -13.24
C ILE A 71 -1.32 -15.05 -12.67
N GLN A 72 -1.42 -14.93 -11.36
CA GLN A 72 -0.98 -13.77 -10.60
C GLN A 72 0.31 -14.11 -9.86
N TRP A 73 1.35 -13.34 -10.09
CA TRP A 73 2.60 -13.41 -9.33
C TRP A 73 2.45 -12.59 -8.08
N CYS A 74 2.32 -13.27 -6.94
CA CYS A 74 2.15 -12.63 -5.64
C CYS A 74 3.47 -12.66 -4.88
N THR A 75 4.05 -11.48 -4.69
CA THR A 75 5.26 -11.27 -3.90
C THR A 75 4.88 -10.78 -2.52
N ALA A 76 5.37 -11.48 -1.50
CA ALA A 76 5.08 -11.18 -0.11
C ALA A 76 6.36 -10.96 0.68
N THR A 77 6.23 -10.15 1.74
CA THR A 77 7.29 -9.96 2.72
C THR A 77 6.71 -9.83 4.12
N TRP A 78 7.50 -10.23 5.10
CA TRP A 78 7.22 -9.93 6.49
C TRP A 78 7.56 -8.47 6.76
N SER A 79 6.87 -7.81 7.69
CA SER A 79 7.08 -6.40 8.05
C SER A 79 8.46 -6.10 8.69
N ASN A 80 9.42 -7.01 8.59
CA ASN A 80 10.82 -6.80 8.98
C ASN A 80 11.68 -6.56 7.73
N GLY A 81 12.56 -5.57 7.79
CA GLY A 81 13.39 -5.18 6.63
C GLY A 81 14.39 -6.25 6.18
N SER A 82 14.56 -7.33 6.95
CA SER A 82 15.55 -8.38 6.71
C SER A 82 14.97 -9.68 6.13
N ALA A 83 13.67 -9.97 6.23
CA ALA A 83 13.13 -11.22 5.69
C ALA A 83 13.10 -11.19 4.16
N PRO A 84 13.59 -12.22 3.45
CA PRO A 84 13.59 -12.22 1.99
C PRO A 84 12.17 -12.03 1.42
N LEU A 85 12.09 -11.34 0.29
CA LEU A 85 10.89 -11.35 -0.54
C LEU A 85 10.77 -12.74 -1.17
N PHE A 86 9.57 -13.28 -1.19
CA PHE A 86 9.28 -14.51 -1.92
C PHE A 86 8.10 -14.30 -2.85
N THR A 87 8.14 -14.95 -4.02
CA THR A 87 7.12 -14.82 -5.05
C THR A 87 6.47 -16.17 -5.29
N VAL A 88 5.15 -16.20 -5.28
CA VAL A 88 4.36 -17.40 -5.51
C VAL A 88 3.42 -17.16 -6.70
N PRO A 89 3.39 -18.06 -7.70
CA PRO A 89 2.36 -18.02 -8.73
C PRO A 89 1.03 -18.53 -8.17
N ILE A 90 0.00 -17.70 -8.27
CA ILE A 90 -1.36 -18.00 -7.85
C ILE A 90 -2.23 -18.12 -9.11
N LYS A 91 -3.00 -19.20 -9.18
CA LYS A 91 -4.00 -19.40 -10.23
C LYS A 91 -5.27 -18.63 -9.89
N GLY A 92 -5.77 -17.84 -10.83
CA GLY A 92 -6.98 -17.04 -10.67
C GLY A 92 -6.79 -15.89 -9.68
N LYS A 93 -7.80 -15.63 -8.85
CA LYS A 93 -7.84 -14.56 -7.85
C LYS A 93 -7.41 -15.06 -6.47
N LEU A 94 -6.77 -14.18 -5.70
CA LEU A 94 -6.70 -14.35 -4.25
C LEU A 94 -8.07 -14.12 -3.61
N THR A 95 -8.48 -15.01 -2.72
CA THR A 95 -9.56 -14.72 -1.79
C THR A 95 -9.01 -13.80 -0.71
N SER A 96 -9.60 -12.62 -0.54
CA SER A 96 -9.21 -11.70 0.53
C SER A 96 -10.40 -11.24 1.34
N SER A 97 -10.14 -10.94 2.60
CA SER A 97 -11.13 -10.45 3.55
C SER A 97 -11.47 -8.96 3.35
N SER A 98 -11.06 -8.39 2.22
CA SER A 98 -11.13 -6.96 1.98
C SER A 98 -12.40 -6.60 1.23
N VAL A 99 -13.24 -5.88 1.96
CA VAL A 99 -14.31 -4.93 1.58
C VAL A 99 -15.59 -5.49 0.98
N SER A 100 -16.62 -5.50 1.82
CA SER A 100 -17.99 -5.26 1.40
C SER A 100 -18.08 -3.85 0.79
N TYR A 101 -18.89 -3.68 -0.26
CA TYR A 101 -19.02 -2.38 -0.96
C TYR A 101 -19.49 -1.25 -0.04
N TYR A 102 -20.25 -1.61 1.00
CA TYR A 102 -20.73 -0.67 2.00
C TYR A 102 -19.96 -0.88 3.31
N PRO A 103 -19.62 0.21 4.02
CA PRO A 103 -19.15 0.09 5.40
C PRO A 103 -20.25 -0.59 6.23
N SER A 104 -19.86 -1.49 7.13
CA SER A 104 -20.80 -2.05 8.10
C SER A 104 -21.35 -0.92 8.97
N GLN A 105 -22.68 -0.90 9.15
CA GLN A 105 -23.34 0.02 10.08
C GLN A 105 -23.49 -0.67 11.43
N GLU A 106 -23.22 0.06 12.50
CA GLU A 106 -23.43 -0.43 13.86
C GLU A 106 -24.92 -0.68 14.11
N LEU A 107 -25.27 -1.94 14.37
CA LEU A 107 -26.62 -2.38 14.70
C LEU A 107 -26.70 -2.72 16.19
N SER A 108 -27.83 -2.42 16.82
CA SER A 108 -28.09 -2.82 18.20
C SER A 108 -28.94 -4.09 18.22
N ASN A 109 -28.49 -5.11 18.97
CA ASN A 109 -29.26 -6.34 19.15
C ASN A 109 -30.40 -6.14 20.17
N SER A 110 -31.27 -7.14 20.31
CA SER A 110 -32.39 -7.12 21.27
C SER A 110 -31.97 -6.95 22.73
N ASP A 111 -30.70 -7.22 23.03
CA ASP A 111 -30.10 -7.10 24.37
C ASP A 111 -29.42 -5.73 24.60
N GLY A 112 -29.55 -4.80 23.64
CA GLY A 112 -28.96 -3.46 23.70
C GLY A 112 -27.44 -3.43 23.45
N ARG A 113 -26.85 -4.53 22.97
CA ARG A 113 -25.43 -4.59 22.57
C ARG A 113 -25.31 -4.17 21.13
N THR A 114 -24.39 -3.24 20.86
CA THR A 114 -24.06 -2.84 19.51
C THR A 114 -23.04 -3.78 18.88
N TYR A 115 -23.22 -4.07 17.59
CA TYR A 115 -22.32 -4.90 16.80
C TYR A 115 -22.30 -4.42 15.34
N ASN A 116 -21.19 -4.65 14.66
CA ASN A 116 -21.07 -4.39 13.23
C ASN A 116 -21.27 -5.71 12.48
N PRO A 117 -22.41 -5.92 11.78
CA PRO A 117 -22.62 -7.13 11.00
C PRO A 117 -21.57 -7.21 9.89
N GLU A 118 -21.09 -8.42 9.63
CA GLU A 118 -20.35 -8.66 8.39
C GLU A 118 -21.32 -8.50 7.21
N LEU A 119 -20.96 -7.64 6.27
CA LEU A 119 -21.73 -7.46 5.06
C LEU A 119 -21.18 -8.39 3.98
N ARG A 120 -22.08 -8.95 3.17
CA ARG A 120 -21.68 -9.76 2.01
C ARG A 120 -20.93 -8.89 1.00
N SER A 121 -19.92 -9.46 0.36
CA SER A 121 -19.26 -8.86 -0.79
C SER A 121 -20.11 -9.04 -2.06
N VAL A 122 -19.59 -8.56 -3.19
CA VAL A 122 -20.29 -8.56 -4.49
C VAL A 122 -20.60 -9.97 -5.02
N ASP A 123 -19.88 -10.97 -4.55
CA ASP A 123 -20.06 -12.40 -4.87
C ASP A 123 -21.04 -13.10 -3.89
N GLY A 124 -21.59 -12.38 -2.93
CA GLY A 124 -22.50 -12.90 -1.92
C GLY A 124 -21.81 -13.63 -0.76
N MET A 125 -20.47 -13.67 -0.72
CA MET A 125 -19.70 -14.27 0.36
C MET A 125 -19.44 -13.26 1.50
N TYR A 126 -19.29 -13.78 2.72
CA TYR A 126 -18.83 -12.97 3.85
C TYR A 126 -17.31 -12.90 3.83
N HIS A 127 -16.77 -11.69 3.77
CA HIS A 127 -15.32 -11.48 3.67
C HIS A 127 -14.67 -11.09 4.99
N GLY A 128 -15.25 -11.38 6.15
CA GLY A 128 -14.55 -11.24 7.43
C GLY A 128 -14.27 -9.78 7.87
N ASN A 129 -14.58 -9.46 9.12
CA ASN A 129 -14.00 -8.28 9.78
C ASN A 129 -12.50 -8.55 10.08
N PRO A 130 -11.58 -7.57 10.00
CA PRO A 130 -10.14 -7.72 10.30
C PRO A 130 -9.78 -8.75 11.39
N PRO A 131 -8.70 -9.54 11.19
CA PRO A 131 -7.56 -9.24 10.32
C PRO A 131 -7.78 -9.59 8.84
N ALA A 132 -7.05 -8.87 7.97
CA ALA A 132 -7.04 -9.13 6.54
C ALA A 132 -6.49 -10.54 6.25
N TYR A 133 -7.36 -11.52 5.96
CA TYR A 133 -6.90 -12.77 5.36
C TYR A 133 -6.77 -12.59 3.86
N ARG A 134 -5.78 -13.25 3.27
CA ARG A 134 -5.55 -13.25 1.84
C ARG A 134 -4.93 -14.58 1.46
N TYR A 135 -5.63 -15.43 0.74
CA TYR A 135 -5.14 -16.76 0.36
C TYR A 135 -5.45 -17.07 -1.10
N GLY A 136 -4.76 -18.07 -1.64
CA GLY A 136 -5.03 -18.60 -2.97
C GLY A 136 -4.43 -19.97 -3.17
N PHE A 137 -4.44 -20.43 -4.41
CA PHE A 137 -3.90 -21.73 -4.77
C PHE A 137 -2.87 -21.58 -5.89
N THR A 138 -1.78 -22.31 -5.80
CA THR A 138 -0.85 -22.45 -6.92
C THR A 138 -1.53 -23.17 -8.09
N PRO A 139 -0.98 -23.13 -9.31
CA PRO A 139 -1.47 -23.95 -10.42
C PRO A 139 -1.60 -25.44 -10.09
N GLY A 140 -0.69 -25.98 -9.26
CA GLY A 140 -0.73 -27.36 -8.76
C GLY A 140 -1.71 -27.60 -7.59
N GLY A 141 -2.55 -26.63 -7.23
CA GLY A 141 -3.57 -26.79 -6.18
C GLY A 141 -3.04 -26.68 -4.75
N VAL A 142 -1.82 -26.17 -4.55
CA VAL A 142 -1.27 -25.97 -3.20
C VAL A 142 -1.88 -24.70 -2.61
N TYR A 143 -2.51 -24.82 -1.44
CA TYR A 143 -3.02 -23.69 -0.66
C TYR A 143 -1.87 -22.81 -0.17
N VAL A 144 -2.01 -21.50 -0.34
CA VAL A 144 -1.04 -20.49 0.11
C VAL A 144 -1.77 -19.39 0.84
N ASP A 145 -1.37 -19.15 2.09
CA ASP A 145 -1.92 -18.13 2.97
C ASP A 145 -0.96 -16.96 3.11
N PHE A 146 -1.47 -15.76 2.89
CA PHE A 146 -0.76 -14.51 3.04
C PHE A 146 -1.27 -13.63 4.19
N SER A 147 -2.07 -14.18 5.10
CA SER A 147 -2.60 -13.46 6.25
C SER A 147 -1.48 -12.84 7.08
N GLY A 148 -1.60 -11.54 7.37
CA GLY A 148 -0.60 -10.79 8.15
C GLY A 148 0.69 -10.43 7.39
N MET A 149 0.74 -10.63 6.08
CA MET A 149 1.87 -10.20 5.23
C MET A 149 1.47 -9.07 4.29
N GLU A 150 2.44 -8.20 3.99
CA GLU A 150 2.30 -7.25 2.89
C GLU A 150 2.48 -8.00 1.58
N VAL A 151 1.50 -7.90 0.68
CA VAL A 151 1.46 -8.65 -0.59
C VAL A 151 1.17 -7.72 -1.75
N MET A 152 2.03 -7.78 -2.76
CA MET A 152 1.79 -7.22 -4.07
C MET A 152 1.58 -8.34 -5.08
N CYS A 153 0.50 -8.28 -5.85
CA CYS A 153 0.25 -9.22 -6.95
C CYS A 153 0.23 -8.50 -8.29
N SER A 154 0.77 -9.15 -9.32
CA SER A 154 0.77 -8.66 -10.70
C SER A 154 0.49 -9.81 -11.67
N THR A 155 -0.16 -9.53 -12.79
CA THR A 155 -0.29 -10.48 -13.91
C THR A 155 0.99 -10.60 -14.73
N GLN A 156 2.03 -9.83 -14.38
CA GLN A 156 3.36 -9.92 -14.97
C GLN A 156 4.38 -10.32 -13.90
N PRO A 157 5.38 -11.15 -14.25
CA PRO A 157 6.43 -11.50 -13.33
C PRO A 157 7.34 -10.30 -13.12
N MET A 158 7.51 -9.88 -11.87
CA MET A 158 8.32 -8.72 -11.51
C MET A 158 9.52 -9.14 -10.67
N LYS A 159 10.68 -8.52 -10.93
CA LYS A 159 11.86 -8.60 -10.06
C LYS A 159 11.80 -7.46 -9.05
N PHE A 160 11.83 -7.81 -7.76
CA PHE A 160 11.85 -6.83 -6.69
C PHE A 160 13.28 -6.61 -6.21
N GLN A 161 13.78 -5.39 -6.34
CA GLN A 161 15.06 -4.97 -5.77
C GLN A 161 14.78 -4.16 -4.49
N ARG A 162 15.34 -4.60 -3.36
CA ARG A 162 15.14 -3.93 -2.06
C ARG A 162 16.01 -2.70 -1.83
N GLN A 163 17.08 -2.53 -2.61
CA GLN A 163 18.16 -1.61 -2.27
C GLN A 163 18.21 -0.33 -3.11
N ASP A 164 17.40 -0.21 -4.16
CA ASP A 164 17.35 0.99 -4.98
C ASP A 164 15.91 1.43 -5.20
N THR A 165 15.63 2.73 -5.03
CA THR A 165 14.38 3.42 -5.41
C THR A 165 14.12 3.43 -6.93
N LYS A 166 14.59 2.40 -7.64
CA LYS A 166 14.24 2.10 -9.02
C LYS A 166 13.40 0.82 -9.01
N ILE A 167 12.12 0.98 -9.29
CA ILE A 167 11.33 -0.14 -9.81
C ILE A 167 11.85 -0.35 -11.23
N THR A 168 12.77 -1.29 -11.41
CA THR A 168 13.20 -1.74 -12.74
C THR A 168 12.09 -2.60 -13.31
N TYR A 169 11.24 -1.99 -14.14
CA TYR A 169 10.29 -2.69 -15.01
C TYR A 169 11.06 -3.37 -16.15
N GLU A 170 11.84 -4.39 -15.82
CA GLU A 170 12.45 -5.26 -16.83
C GLU A 170 11.65 -6.57 -16.83
N PRO A 171 10.73 -6.77 -17.80
CA PRO A 171 10.03 -8.03 -17.93
C PRO A 171 11.07 -9.12 -18.16
N ASP A 172 11.11 -10.11 -17.26
CA ASP A 172 11.98 -11.27 -17.43
C ASP A 172 11.44 -12.09 -18.61
N PRO A 173 12.14 -12.14 -19.76
CA PRO A 173 11.60 -12.77 -20.96
C PRO A 173 11.40 -14.28 -20.78
N GLN A 174 12.24 -14.92 -19.97
CA GLN A 174 12.13 -16.35 -19.69
C GLN A 174 10.91 -16.63 -18.83
N LEU A 175 10.68 -15.80 -17.80
CA LEU A 175 9.53 -15.93 -16.92
C LEU A 175 8.21 -15.56 -17.62
N ALA A 176 8.23 -14.60 -18.55
CA ALA A 176 7.09 -14.23 -19.38
C ALA A 176 6.69 -15.35 -20.36
N ASP A 177 7.65 -15.98 -21.04
CA ASP A 177 7.37 -17.14 -21.90
C ASP A 177 6.89 -18.35 -21.07
N ALA A 178 7.53 -18.61 -19.93
CA ALA A 178 7.10 -19.67 -19.01
C ALA A 178 5.67 -19.42 -18.51
N GLN A 179 5.32 -18.19 -18.16
CA GLN A 179 3.95 -17.82 -17.81
C GLN A 179 2.98 -18.12 -18.95
N ARG A 180 3.27 -17.69 -20.18
CA ARG A 180 2.40 -17.95 -21.34
C ARG A 180 2.17 -19.45 -21.54
N ARG A 181 3.24 -20.25 -21.52
CA ARG A 181 3.16 -21.72 -21.66
C ARG A 181 2.38 -22.36 -20.52
N ALA A 182 2.57 -21.90 -19.28
CA ALA A 182 1.80 -22.38 -18.13
C ALA A 182 0.29 -22.04 -18.26
N GLN A 183 -0.06 -20.85 -18.76
CA GLN A 183 -1.44 -20.47 -19.03
C GLN A 183 -2.08 -21.32 -20.14
N GLU A 184 -1.33 -21.66 -21.20
CA GLU A 184 -1.77 -22.59 -22.24
C GLU A 184 -2.01 -24.00 -21.68
N ALA A 185 -1.13 -24.49 -20.80
CA ALA A 185 -1.31 -25.76 -20.11
C ALA A 185 -2.55 -25.78 -19.20
N LEU A 186 -2.81 -24.69 -18.47
CA LEU A 186 -4.04 -24.53 -17.67
C LEU A 186 -5.29 -24.55 -18.55
N LYS A 187 -5.29 -23.82 -19.69
CA LYS A 187 -6.38 -23.84 -20.67
C LYS A 187 -6.64 -25.23 -21.25
N ALA A 188 -5.61 -26.05 -21.37
CA ALA A 188 -5.70 -27.44 -21.82
C ALA A 188 -6.09 -28.43 -20.71
N GLY A 189 -6.29 -27.99 -19.47
CA GLY A 189 -6.65 -28.84 -18.34
C GLY A 189 -5.48 -29.59 -17.69
N ASN A 190 -4.23 -29.12 -17.88
CA ASN A 190 -3.02 -29.77 -17.40
C ASN A 190 -2.32 -28.95 -16.27
N PRO A 191 -2.84 -28.95 -15.04
CA PRO A 191 -2.31 -28.15 -13.93
C PRO A 191 -0.90 -28.55 -13.47
N ASP A 192 -0.58 -29.85 -13.50
CA ASP A 192 0.75 -30.36 -13.10
C ASP A 192 1.85 -29.87 -14.04
N GLU A 193 1.56 -29.83 -15.33
CA GLU A 193 2.47 -29.31 -16.34
C GLU A 193 2.66 -27.79 -16.20
N ALA A 194 1.58 -27.05 -15.93
CA ALA A 194 1.68 -25.63 -15.62
C ALA A 194 2.56 -25.37 -14.38
N GLN A 195 2.41 -26.16 -13.33
CA GLN A 195 3.22 -26.07 -12.12
C GLN A 195 4.71 -26.36 -12.41
N ARG A 196 5.01 -27.39 -13.21
CA ARG A 196 6.38 -27.76 -13.60
C ARG A 196 7.07 -26.64 -14.39
N ILE A 197 6.40 -26.08 -15.40
CA ILE A 197 6.92 -24.99 -16.23
C ILE A 197 7.35 -23.80 -15.37
N LEU A 198 6.55 -23.42 -14.38
CA LEU A 198 6.85 -22.28 -13.51
C LEU A 198 7.96 -22.59 -12.51
N GLN A 199 8.02 -23.81 -11.96
CA GLN A 199 9.10 -24.22 -11.06
C GLN A 199 10.46 -24.23 -11.76
N GLU A 200 10.51 -24.62 -13.04
CA GLU A 200 11.73 -24.57 -13.83
C GLU A 200 12.19 -23.14 -14.11
N ALA A 201 11.26 -22.22 -14.33
CA ALA A 201 11.56 -20.82 -14.62
C ALA A 201 11.93 -19.98 -13.39
N LEU A 202 11.68 -20.50 -12.18
CA LEU A 202 12.02 -19.85 -10.90
C LEU A 202 13.37 -20.31 -10.32
N LYS A 203 14.05 -21.27 -10.97
CA LYS A 203 15.42 -21.71 -10.62
C LYS A 203 16.46 -20.77 -11.20
#